data_AF-A0A3E2TSU7-F1
#
_entry.id   AF-A0A3E2TSU7-F1
#
_cell.length_a   1.000
_cell.length_b   1.000
_cell.length_c   1.000
_cell.angle_alpha   90.00
_cell.angle_beta   90.00
_cell.angle_gamma   90.00
#
_symmetry.space_group_name_H-M   'P 1'
#
loop_
_entity.id
_entity.type
_entity.pdbx_description
1 polymer ?
#
loop_
_entity_poly.entity_id
_entity_poly.type
_entity_poly.pdbx_seq_one_letter_code
_entity_poly.pdbx_strand_id
1 'polypeptide(L)'
;MLFCSIEFIFLFMPTFLLIYYTVPEKYGNLVLFLGSLFFYAYGEHRFFWLILVSLVIHYALTRYSQGKSRKCQRICLVVMLMYGFGMLFIFKYMDFFVANWNHLPSGWRTGEAV
;
A
#
# COMPACT_ATOMS: atom_id res chain seq x y z
N MET A 1 -7.07 -1.31 12.07
CA MET A 1 -7.19 -2.79 12.14
C MET A 1 -6.06 -3.50 11.42
N LEU A 2 -5.38 -4.41 12.13
CA LEU A 2 -4.47 -5.41 11.55
C LEU A 2 -5.29 -6.60 11.04
N PHE A 3 -4.81 -7.30 10.02
CA PHE A 3 -5.52 -8.46 9.44
C PHE A 3 -5.67 -9.62 10.43
N CYS A 4 -4.74 -9.77 11.39
CA CYS A 4 -4.80 -10.79 12.43
C CYS A 4 -5.43 -10.28 13.74
N SER A 5 -6.07 -9.11 13.75
CA SER A 5 -6.72 -8.64 14.98
C SER A 5 -8.02 -9.41 15.27
N ILE A 6 -8.33 -9.57 16.55
CA ILE A 6 -9.59 -10.19 17.00
C ILE A 6 -10.80 -9.43 16.42
N GLU A 7 -10.73 -8.10 16.40
CA GLU A 7 -11.75 -7.24 15.78
C GLU A 7 -11.96 -7.56 14.29
N PHE A 8 -10.89 -7.84 13.53
CA PHE A 8 -11.04 -8.18 12.13
C PHE A 8 -11.73 -9.53 11.94
N ILE A 9 -11.28 -10.56 12.65
CA ILE A 9 -11.77 -11.94 12.49
C ILE A 9 -13.21 -12.09 12.99
N PHE A 10 -13.56 -11.46 14.12
CA PHE A 10 -14.86 -11.69 14.77
C PHE A 10 -15.91 -10.59 14.50
N LEU A 11 -15.50 -9.37 14.14
CA LEU A 11 -16.43 -8.29 13.85
C LEU A 11 -16.50 -8.03 12.35
N PHE A 12 -15.37 -7.67 11.74
CA PHE A 12 -15.34 -7.21 10.35
C PHE A 12 -15.65 -8.34 9.36
N MET A 13 -14.93 -9.46 9.44
CA MET A 13 -15.05 -10.58 8.52
C MET A 13 -16.48 -11.15 8.45
N PRO A 14 -17.12 -11.58 9.56
CA PRO A 14 -18.47 -12.14 9.49
C PRO A 14 -19.51 -11.13 9.02
N THR A 15 -19.40 -9.86 9.45
CA THR A 15 -20.30 -8.79 8.99
C THR A 15 -20.13 -8.52 7.50
N PHE A 16 -18.90 -8.45 7.01
CA PHE A 16 -18.59 -8.24 5.60
C PHE A 16 -19.10 -9.39 4.73
N LEU A 17 -18.90 -10.64 5.15
CA LEU A 17 -19.41 -11.82 4.45
C LEU A 17 -20.94 -11.86 4.41
N LEU A 18 -21.61 -11.52 5.51
CA LEU A 18 -23.08 -11.43 5.53
C LEU A 18 -23.59 -10.40 4.51
N ILE A 19 -23.00 -9.22 4.48
CA ILE A 19 -23.35 -8.19 3.50
C ILE A 19 -23.07 -8.69 2.08
N TYR A 20 -21.90 -9.29 1.85
CA TYR A 20 -21.49 -9.80 0.54
C TYR A 20 -22.45 -10.85 -0.01
N TYR A 21 -22.90 -11.81 0.81
CA TYR A 21 -23.85 -12.83 0.39
C TYR A 21 -25.29 -12.34 0.26
N THR A 22 -25.66 -11.25 0.95
CA THR A 22 -27.01 -10.67 0.86
C THR A 22 -27.17 -9.80 -0.38
N VAL A 23 -26.08 -9.20 -0.87
CA VAL A 23 -26.10 -8.31 -2.02
C VAL A 23 -26.14 -9.11 -3.32
N PRO A 24 -26.98 -8.73 -4.31
CA PRO A 24 -27.03 -9.43 -5.60
C PRO A 24 -25.69 -9.34 -6.34
N GLU A 25 -25.32 -10.41 -7.06
CA GLU A 25 -24.01 -10.60 -7.69
C GLU A 25 -23.54 -9.40 -8.53
N LYS A 26 -24.47 -8.66 -9.14
CA LYS A 26 -24.21 -7.45 -9.93
C LYS A 26 -23.41 -6.39 -9.16
N TYR A 27 -23.58 -6.29 -7.84
CA TYR A 27 -22.88 -5.31 -7.00
C TYR A 27 -21.78 -5.94 -6.14
N GLY A 28 -21.48 -7.23 -6.29
CA GLY A 28 -20.47 -7.92 -5.49
C GLY A 28 -19.09 -7.25 -5.54
N ASN A 29 -18.65 -6.83 -6.74
CA ASN A 29 -17.39 -6.11 -6.91
C ASN A 29 -17.36 -4.75 -6.21
N LEU A 30 -18.50 -4.06 -6.14
CA LEU A 30 -18.61 -2.76 -5.47
C LEU A 30 -18.59 -2.93 -3.95
N VAL A 31 -19.25 -3.96 -3.43
CA VAL A 31 -19.18 -4.33 -2.00
C VAL A 31 -17.76 -4.74 -1.63
N LEU A 32 -17.10 -5.58 -2.43
CA LEU A 32 -15.69 -5.94 -2.26
C LEU A 32 -14.79 -4.71 -2.22
N PHE A 33 -14.97 -3.79 -3.17
CA PHE A 33 -14.19 -2.56 -3.22
C PHE A 33 -14.40 -1.68 -1.98
N LEU A 34 -15.66 -1.42 -1.62
CA LEU A 34 -15.99 -0.59 -0.46
C LEU A 34 -15.56 -1.23 0.86
N GLY A 35 -15.74 -2.54 1.02
CA GLY A 35 -15.29 -3.27 2.21
C GLY A 35 -13.77 -3.24 2.36
N SER A 36 -13.04 -3.41 1.25
CA SER A 36 -11.58 -3.26 1.23
C SER A 36 -11.17 -1.86 1.65
N LEU A 37 -11.84 -0.84 1.11
CA LEU A 37 -11.53 0.56 1.39
C LEU A 37 -11.83 0.92 2.86
N PHE A 38 -12.96 0.43 3.40
CA PHE A 38 -13.32 0.61 4.81
C PHE A 38 -12.31 -0.06 5.74
N PHE A 39 -11.90 -1.29 5.43
CA PHE A 39 -10.88 -2.00 6.19
C PHE A 39 -9.56 -1.22 6.24
N TYR A 40 -9.11 -0.66 5.12
CA TYR A 40 -7.89 0.16 5.08
C TYR A 40 -8.05 1.50 5.80
N ALA A 41 -9.22 2.15 5.70
CA ALA A 41 -9.50 3.42 6.39
C ALA A 41 -9.47 3.25 7.91
N TYR A 42 -10.13 2.20 8.43
CA TYR A 42 -10.12 1.87 9.86
C TYR A 42 -8.78 1.30 10.31
N GLY A 43 -8.11 0.58 9.41
CA GLY A 43 -6.71 0.13 9.41
C GLY A 43 -5.76 1.12 10.06
N GLU A 44 -5.43 2.11 9.26
CA GLU A 44 -4.34 3.05 9.48
C GLU A 44 -4.66 4.32 8.68
N HIS A 45 -5.40 5.23 9.32
CA HIS A 45 -5.97 6.43 8.71
C HIS A 45 -4.93 7.29 7.97
N ARG A 46 -3.66 7.26 8.41
CA ARG A 46 -2.56 8.04 7.80
C ARG A 46 -2.17 7.52 6.42
N PHE A 47 -2.17 6.20 6.21
CA PHE A 47 -1.80 5.59 4.93
C PHE A 47 -2.99 5.38 4.01
N PHE A 48 -4.21 5.62 4.48
CA PHE A 48 -5.43 5.55 3.66
C PHE A 48 -5.30 6.38 2.38
N TRP A 49 -4.92 7.65 2.50
CA TRP A 49 -4.73 8.54 1.34
C TRP A 49 -3.65 8.05 0.40
N LEU A 50 -2.57 7.48 0.94
CA LEU A 50 -1.49 6.91 0.15
C LEU A 50 -1.97 5.74 -0.72
N ILE A 51 -2.72 4.81 -0.11
CA ILE A 51 -3.27 3.63 -0.80
C ILE A 51 -4.30 4.06 -1.85
N LEU A 52 -5.16 5.04 -1.52
CA LEU A 52 -6.16 5.57 -2.45
C LEU A 52 -5.49 6.19 -3.69
N VAL A 53 -4.50 7.07 -3.48
CA VAL A 53 -3.76 7.71 -4.57
C VAL A 53 -3.00 6.67 -5.40
N SER A 54 -2.32 5.72 -4.75
CA SER A 54 -1.63 4.62 -5.42
C SER A 54 -2.59 3.81 -6.30
N LEU A 55 -3.78 3.49 -5.79
CA LEU A 55 -4.80 2.74 -6.52
C LEU A 55 -5.29 3.52 -7.76
N VAL A 56 -5.54 4.83 -7.62
CA VAL A 56 -5.93 5.69 -8.74
C VAL A 56 -4.84 5.75 -9.80
N ILE A 57 -3.57 5.92 -9.40
CA ILE A 57 -2.43 5.96 -10.32
C ILE A 57 -2.29 4.64 -11.08
N HIS A 58 -2.34 3.50 -10.40
CA HIS A 58 -2.26 2.17 -11.04
C HIS A 58 -3.44 1.92 -11.98
N TYR A 59 -4.65 2.33 -11.60
CA TYR A 59 -5.82 2.20 -12.45
C TYR A 59 -5.71 3.08 -13.71
N ALA A 60 -5.31 4.35 -13.56
CA ALA A 60 -5.13 5.28 -14.67
C ALA A 60 -4.04 4.80 -15.65
N LEU A 61 -2.89 4.36 -15.13
CA LEU A 61 -1.79 3.83 -15.95
C LEU A 61 -2.22 2.55 -16.68
N THR A 62 -2.92 1.63 -16.00
CA THR A 62 -3.45 0.41 -16.64
C THR A 62 -4.40 0.78 -17.77
N ARG A 63 -5.34 1.69 -17.49
CA ARG A 63 -6.35 2.12 -18.46
C ARG A 63 -5.76 2.85 -19.65
N TYR A 64 -4.70 3.64 -19.45
CA TYR A 64 -3.95 4.31 -20.51
C TYR A 64 -3.19 3.33 -21.41
N SER A 65 -2.70 2.24 -20.81
CA SER A 65 -1.95 1.20 -21.52
C SER A 65 -2.82 0.25 -22.36
N GLN A 66 -4.11 0.15 -22.03
CA GLN A 66 -5.08 -0.64 -22.78
C GLN A 66 -5.21 -0.10 -24.22
N GLY A 67 -5.01 -0.97 -25.21
CA GLY A 67 -5.10 -0.62 -26.65
C GLY A 67 -3.87 0.05 -27.24
N LYS A 68 -2.75 0.17 -26.50
CA LYS A 68 -1.46 0.67 -27.02
C LYS A 68 -0.53 -0.47 -27.42
N SER A 69 0.56 -0.12 -28.11
CA SER A 69 1.62 -1.08 -28.50
C SER A 69 2.20 -1.83 -27.29
N ARG A 70 2.61 -3.09 -27.50
CA ARG A 70 3.26 -3.96 -26.50
C ARG A 70 4.44 -3.28 -25.79
N LYS A 71 5.15 -2.38 -26.46
CA LYS A 71 6.24 -1.57 -25.86
C LYS A 71 5.71 -0.60 -24.79
N CYS A 72 4.62 0.09 -25.06
CA CYS A 72 3.98 1.04 -24.13
C CYS A 72 3.43 0.31 -22.89
N GLN A 73 2.86 -0.88 -23.08
CA GLN A 73 2.44 -1.76 -21.98
C GLN A 73 3.57 -2.17 -21.07
N ARG A 74 4.71 -2.56 -21.66
CA ARG A 74 5.89 -2.91 -20.88
C ARG A 74 6.41 -1.72 -20.06
N ILE A 75 6.47 -0.53 -20.66
CA ILE A 75 6.91 0.68 -19.96
C ILE A 75 5.95 1.03 -18.81
N CYS A 76 4.64 0.99 -19.03
CA CYS A 76 3.65 1.28 -17.97
C CYS A 76 3.79 0.31 -16.79
N LEU A 77 4.02 -0.98 -17.06
CA LEU A 77 4.24 -1.98 -16.01
C LEU A 77 5.53 -1.72 -15.23
N VAL A 78 6.63 -1.38 -15.91
CA VAL A 78 7.90 -1.03 -15.24
C VAL A 78 7.71 0.20 -14.35
N VAL A 79 7.01 1.23 -14.84
CA VAL A 79 6.72 2.44 -14.06
C VAL A 79 5.87 2.13 -12.82
N MET A 80 4.84 1.30 -12.94
CA MET A 80 4.04 0.85 -11.78
C MET A 80 4.88 0.10 -10.76
N LEU A 81 5.73 -0.84 -11.22
CA LEU A 81 6.64 -1.58 -10.34
C LEU A 81 7.59 -0.62 -9.61
N MET A 82 8.23 0.29 -10.35
CA MET A 82 9.15 1.26 -9.79
C MET A 82 8.48 2.14 -8.73
N TYR A 83 7.25 2.57 -8.97
CA TYR A 83 6.47 3.33 -8.00
C TYR A 83 6.15 2.52 -6.74
N GLY A 84 5.66 1.28 -6.90
CA GLY A 84 5.33 0.41 -5.77
C GLY A 84 6.55 0.07 -4.90
N PHE A 85 7.65 -0.35 -5.52
CA PHE A 85 8.91 -0.62 -4.82
C PHE A 85 9.53 0.64 -4.22
N GLY A 86 9.46 1.78 -4.92
CA GLY A 86 9.93 3.06 -4.42
C GLY A 86 9.20 3.49 -3.16
N MET A 87 7.86 3.38 -3.13
CA MET A 87 7.09 3.66 -1.92
C MET A 87 7.45 2.71 -0.77
N LEU A 88 7.56 1.41 -1.03
CA LEU A 88 7.99 0.46 0.00
C LEU A 88 9.37 0.81 0.57
N PHE A 89 10.31 1.21 -0.29
CA PHE A 89 11.64 1.63 0.13
C PHE A 89 11.58 2.87 1.03
N ILE A 90 10.85 3.91 0.61
CA ILE A 90 10.70 5.15 1.36
C ILE A 90 10.06 4.92 2.73
N PHE A 91 8.96 4.16 2.80
CA PHE A 91 8.22 3.98 4.06
C PHE A 91 8.87 3.01 5.03
N LYS A 92 9.63 2.02 4.54
CA LYS A 92 10.16 0.94 5.39
C LYS A 92 11.67 1.01 5.61
N TYR A 93 12.42 1.53 4.65
CA TYR A 93 13.88 1.44 4.63
C TYR A 93 14.58 2.80 4.71
N MET A 94 13.87 3.91 4.54
CA MET A 94 14.49 5.24 4.58
C MET A 94 15.04 5.58 5.96
N ASP A 95 14.30 5.25 7.02
CA ASP A 95 14.76 5.49 8.40
C ASP A 95 16.05 4.70 8.72
N PHE A 96 16.14 3.45 8.24
CA PHE A 96 17.36 2.64 8.37
C PHE A 96 18.54 3.21 7.57
N PHE A 97 18.28 3.70 6.36
CA PHE A 97 19.31 4.28 5.51
C PHE A 97 19.86 5.60 6.10
N VAL A 98 18.98 6.47 6.60
CA VAL A 98 19.35 7.73 7.26
C VAL A 98 20.09 7.44 8.58
N ALA A 99 19.64 6.45 9.36
CA ALA A 99 20.31 6.05 10.59
C ALA A 99 21.74 5.57 10.34
N ASN A 100 21.97 4.74 9.32
CA ASN A 100 23.31 4.29 8.93
C ASN A 100 24.19 5.45 8.42
N TRP A 101 23.62 6.37 7.64
CA TRP A 101 24.35 7.54 7.14
C TRP A 101 24.80 8.45 8.27
N ASN A 102 23.95 8.66 9.28
CA ASN A 102 24.25 9.49 10.45
C ASN A 102 25.21 8.83 11.46
N HIS A 103 25.34 7.50 11.46
CA HIS A 103 26.30 6.79 12.31
C HIS A 103 27.72 6.75 11.75
N LEU A 104 27.91 6.98 10.45
CA LEU A 104 29.23 7.06 9.80
C LEU A 104 30.11 8.22 10.32
N PRO A 105 29.59 9.44 10.59
CA PRO A 105 30.43 10.54 11.09
C PRO A 105 30.74 10.49 12.60
N SER A 106 30.02 9.73 13.44
CA SER A 106 30.25 9.72 14.90
C SER A 106 31.29 8.69 15.38
N GLY A 107 31.74 7.78 14.50
CA GLY A 107 32.74 6.74 14.83
C GLY A 107 34.19 7.22 14.96
N TRP A 108 34.47 8.50 14.71
CA TRP A 108 35.84 9.06 14.74
C TRP A 108 36.16 9.92 15.97
N ARG A 109 35.22 10.16 16.90
CA ARG A 109 35.42 11.07 18.06
C ARG A 109 35.37 10.42 19.45
N THR A 110 35.72 9.15 19.56
CA THR A 110 36.03 8.53 20.87
C THR A 110 37.42 7.89 20.82
N GLY A 111 38.43 8.76 20.80
CA GLY A 111 39.84 8.40 20.90
C GLY A 111 40.64 9.27 21.88
N GLU A 112 40.00 10.14 22.66
CA GLU A 112 40.67 10.96 23.68
C GLU A 112 39.74 11.21 24.88
N ALA A 113 39.95 10.45 25.95
CA ALA A 113 39.69 10.84 27.33
C ALA A 113 40.42 9.86 28.27
N VAL A 114 41.71 10.13 28.47
CA VAL A 114 42.42 9.87 29.74
C VAL A 114 42.46 11.20 30.48
#